data_AF-A0AAD1GY98-F1
#
_entry.id   AF-A0AAD1GY98-F1
#
_cell.length_a   1.000
_cell.length_b   1.000
_cell.length_c   1.000
_cell.angle_alpha   90.00
_cell.angle_beta   90.00
_cell.angle_gamma   90.00
#
_symmetry.space_group_name_H-M   'P 1'
#
loop_
_entity.id
_entity.type
_entity.pdbx_description
1 polymer ?
#
loop_
_entity_poly.entity_id
_entity_poly.type
_entity_poly.pdbx_seq_one_letter_code
_entity_poly.pdbx_strand_id
1 'polypeptide(L)'
;MVFYGSPGLELKDPAQLGLGSGHAYVMGAPTDPIVQGAAPLAPLHDWGPNPYEGMLPQLSSQAGLDPAGIYRAGVHDHADYARLFHAPDGQDILRMSEYNFAAIVAGLPDNKVLATPQLSPPPQTPIAPNLLGGGY
;
A
#
# COMPACT_ATOMS: atom_id res chain seq x y z
N MET A 1 -0.61 -12.11 5.62
CA MET A 1 -0.90 -10.81 6.25
C MET A 1 -0.95 -9.73 5.19
N VAL A 2 -1.85 -8.75 5.32
CA VAL A 2 -1.94 -7.61 4.40
C VAL A 2 -2.07 -6.33 5.22
N PHE A 3 -1.19 -5.36 4.97
CA PHE A 3 -1.25 -4.01 5.53
C PHE A 3 -1.80 -3.07 4.46
N TYR A 4 -2.70 -2.15 4.81
CA TYR A 4 -3.24 -1.19 3.86
C TYR A 4 -3.38 0.18 4.50
N GLY A 5 -3.09 1.24 3.73
CA GLY A 5 -3.15 2.62 4.21
C GLY A 5 -2.28 2.89 5.45
N SER A 6 -1.26 2.08 5.71
CA SER A 6 -0.43 2.20 6.91
C SER A 6 0.53 3.40 6.80
N PRO A 7 0.69 4.22 7.86
CA PRO A 7 1.68 5.30 7.90
C PRO A 7 3.10 4.80 8.20
N GLY A 8 3.26 3.52 8.54
CA GLY A 8 4.49 2.89 8.98
C GLY A 8 4.16 1.50 9.51
N LEU A 9 5.17 0.63 9.64
CA LEU A 9 4.98 -0.75 10.13
C LEU A 9 5.81 -1.06 11.37
N GLU A 10 6.72 -0.17 11.76
CA GLU A 10 7.73 -0.41 12.81
C GLU A 10 8.64 -1.62 12.51
N LEU A 11 8.74 -1.98 11.23
CA LEU A 11 9.59 -3.07 10.74
C LEU A 11 10.76 -2.49 9.96
N LYS A 12 11.97 -3.00 10.18
CA LYS A 12 13.16 -2.73 9.36
C LYS A 12 13.48 -3.88 8.41
N ASP A 13 12.98 -5.08 8.74
CA ASP A 13 13.14 -6.30 7.95
C ASP A 13 11.81 -7.09 7.98
N PRO A 14 11.28 -7.54 6.82
CA PRO A 14 10.12 -8.43 6.76
C PRO A 14 10.21 -9.67 7.66
N ALA A 15 11.42 -10.20 7.90
CA ALA A 15 11.64 -11.36 8.75
C ALA A 15 11.18 -11.14 10.21
N GLN A 16 11.09 -9.89 10.67
CA GLN A 16 10.57 -9.55 12.01
C GLN A 16 9.11 -9.96 12.21
N LEU A 17 8.35 -10.17 11.12
CA LEU A 17 6.99 -10.68 11.19
C LEU A 17 6.93 -12.17 11.58
N GLY A 18 8.06 -12.89 11.52
CA GLY A 18 8.08 -14.35 11.71
C GLY A 18 7.32 -15.11 10.63
N LEU A 19 7.01 -14.46 9.51
CA LEU A 19 6.32 -15.04 8.37
C LEU A 19 7.36 -15.48 7.32
N GLY A 20 7.08 -16.58 6.62
CA GLY A 20 7.86 -16.95 5.45
C GLY A 20 7.79 -15.88 4.35
N SER A 21 8.78 -15.85 3.46
CA SER A 21 8.74 -14.97 2.28
C SER A 21 7.44 -15.14 1.49
N GLY A 22 6.89 -14.06 0.95
CA GLY A 22 5.64 -14.09 0.17
C GLY A 22 4.34 -14.21 0.99
N HIS A 23 4.40 -14.02 2.32
CA HIS A 23 3.23 -14.10 3.21
C HIS A 23 2.81 -12.76 3.83
N ALA A 24 3.49 -11.67 3.47
CA ALA A 24 3.19 -10.30 3.89
C ALA A 24 3.16 -9.38 2.68
N TYR A 25 2.19 -8.46 2.68
CA TYR A 25 1.91 -7.58 1.55
C TYR A 25 1.48 -6.20 2.04
N VAL A 26 1.68 -5.18 1.21
CA VAL A 26 1.16 -3.82 1.42
C VAL A 26 0.18 -3.41 0.32
N MET A 27 -0.78 -2.55 0.65
CA MET A 27 -1.64 -1.86 -0.31
C MET A 27 -1.66 -0.37 0.00
N GLY A 28 -1.41 0.44 -1.02
CA GLY A 28 -1.44 1.89 -0.93
C GLY A 28 -2.17 2.46 -2.13
N ALA A 29 -3.17 3.32 -1.90
CA ALA A 29 -3.83 4.08 -2.95
C ALA A 29 -3.05 5.38 -3.19
N PRO A 30 -2.77 5.77 -4.44
CA PRO A 30 -2.01 6.96 -4.75
C PRO A 30 -2.62 8.23 -4.20
N THR A 31 -3.93 8.28 -3.97
CA THR A 31 -4.68 9.45 -3.46
C THR A 31 -5.01 9.36 -1.97
N ASP A 32 -4.60 8.29 -1.28
CA ASP A 32 -4.79 8.16 0.17
C ASP A 32 -3.86 9.15 0.90
N PRO A 33 -4.40 10.06 1.74
CA PRO A 33 -3.60 11.06 2.45
C PRO A 33 -2.59 10.45 3.44
N ILE A 34 -2.84 9.24 3.94
CA ILE A 34 -1.87 8.52 4.79
C ILE A 34 -0.70 8.03 3.95
N VAL A 35 -0.96 7.50 2.76
CA VAL A 35 0.08 7.04 1.81
C VAL A 35 0.91 8.21 1.29
N GLN A 36 0.28 9.34 0.94
CA GLN A 36 0.98 10.51 0.40
C GLN A 36 1.67 11.37 1.47
N GLY A 37 1.06 11.50 2.65
CA GLY A 37 1.47 12.47 3.67
C GLY A 37 2.22 11.84 4.84
N ALA A 38 1.62 10.84 5.49
CA ALA A 38 2.17 10.28 6.72
C ALA A 38 3.27 9.24 6.47
N ALA A 39 3.08 8.34 5.50
CA ALA A 39 4.02 7.26 5.21
C ALA A 39 5.44 7.73 4.83
N PRO A 40 5.65 8.82 4.06
CA PRO A 40 6.98 9.36 3.82
C PRO A 40 7.67 9.90 5.08
N LEU A 41 6.90 10.23 6.12
CA LEU A 41 7.42 10.73 7.40
C LEU A 41 7.64 9.61 8.43
N ALA A 42 7.37 8.35 8.09
CA ALA A 42 7.53 7.21 9.00
C ALA A 42 8.90 7.20 9.73
N PRO A 43 10.05 7.44 9.07
CA PRO A 43 11.34 7.43 9.75
C PRO A 43 11.52 8.56 10.76
N LEU A 44 10.86 9.70 10.57
CA LEU A 44 10.94 10.85 11.48
C LEU A 44 10.15 10.61 12.77
N HIS A 45 9.19 9.70 12.73
CA HIS A 45 8.32 9.35 13.85
C HIS A 45 8.64 7.98 14.47
N ASP A 46 9.79 7.38 14.11
CA ASP A 46 10.19 6.04 14.54
C ASP A 46 9.21 4.91 14.17
N TRP A 47 8.36 5.11 13.14
CA TRP A 47 7.40 4.10 12.65
C TRP A 47 8.02 3.13 11.62
N GLY A 48 9.35 3.04 11.56
CA GLY A 48 10.09 2.30 10.55
C GLY A 48 10.23 3.06 9.21
N PRO A 49 10.72 2.39 8.15
CA PRO A 49 10.78 2.93 6.80
C PRO A 49 9.38 3.07 6.20
N ASN A 50 9.26 3.87 5.15
CA ASN A 50 8.04 4.01 4.38
C ASN A 50 7.59 2.61 3.85
N PRO A 51 6.39 2.13 4.19
CA PRO A 51 5.95 0.77 3.83
C PRO A 51 5.88 0.51 2.33
N TYR A 52 5.76 1.58 1.53
CA TYR A 52 5.54 1.49 0.09
C TYR A 52 6.85 1.57 -0.73
N GLU A 53 8.01 1.62 -0.07
CA GLU A 53 9.33 1.73 -0.73
C GLU A 53 10.03 0.37 -0.95
N GLY A 54 9.25 -0.70 -1.07
CA GLY A 54 9.76 -2.00 -1.55
C GLY A 54 10.21 -2.99 -0.48
N MET A 55 9.99 -2.72 0.81
CA MET A 55 10.22 -3.70 1.88
C MET A 55 9.29 -4.92 1.75
N LEU A 56 8.04 -4.70 1.35
CA LEU A 56 7.05 -5.74 1.12
C LEU A 56 6.50 -5.64 -0.31
N PRO A 57 6.11 -6.77 -0.94
CA PRO A 57 5.40 -6.73 -2.21
C PRO A 57 4.10 -5.91 -2.10
N GLN A 58 3.87 -5.04 -3.07
CA GLN A 58 2.68 -4.19 -3.10
C GLN A 58 1.59 -4.80 -3.98
N LEU A 59 0.42 -5.03 -3.39
CA LEU A 59 -0.79 -5.41 -4.13
C LEU A 59 -1.43 -4.14 -4.70
N SER A 60 -2.08 -4.28 -5.86
CA SER A 60 -2.78 -3.19 -6.51
C SER A 60 -3.99 -2.75 -5.69
N SER A 61 -4.17 -1.44 -5.59
CA SER A 61 -5.38 -0.76 -5.12
C SER A 61 -6.08 -0.01 -6.26
N GLN A 62 -5.53 -0.08 -7.47
CA GLN A 62 -6.02 0.64 -8.65
C GLN A 62 -7.15 -0.12 -9.34
N ALA A 63 -8.01 0.63 -10.03
CA ALA A 63 -9.04 0.03 -10.87
C ALA A 63 -8.41 -0.78 -12.00
N GLY A 64 -9.02 -1.93 -12.33
CA GLY A 64 -8.49 -2.82 -13.36
C GLY A 64 -9.20 -4.15 -13.41
N LEU A 65 -8.73 -5.04 -14.28
CA LEU A 65 -9.22 -6.41 -14.35
C LEU A 65 -8.49 -7.29 -13.33
N ASP A 66 -9.22 -8.17 -12.68
CA ASP A 66 -8.63 -9.27 -11.93
C ASP A 66 -8.20 -10.43 -12.86
N PRO A 67 -7.48 -11.46 -12.35
CA PRO A 67 -7.12 -12.65 -13.11
C PRO A 67 -8.28 -13.42 -13.76
N ALA A 68 -9.52 -13.23 -13.28
CA ALA A 68 -10.72 -13.83 -13.88
C ALA A 68 -11.34 -12.94 -14.98
N GLY A 69 -10.75 -11.78 -15.26
CA GLY A 69 -11.26 -10.82 -16.25
C GLY A 69 -12.42 -9.96 -15.73
N ILE A 70 -12.69 -9.95 -14.43
CA ILE A 70 -13.75 -9.13 -13.83
C ILE A 70 -13.16 -7.76 -13.50
N TYR A 71 -13.85 -6.70 -13.91
CA TYR A 71 -13.48 -5.35 -13.53
C TYR A 71 -13.68 -5.12 -12.03
N ARG A 72 -12.66 -4.58 -11.40
CA ARG A 72 -12.64 -4.17 -9.99
C ARG A 72 -12.41 -2.66 -9.94
N ALA A 73 -13.27 -1.95 -9.23
CA ALA A 73 -13.04 -0.53 -8.97
C ALA A 73 -11.81 -0.33 -8.08
N GLY A 74 -11.17 0.83 -8.18
CA GLY A 74 -10.02 1.20 -7.35
C GLY A 74 -10.42 1.84 -6.02
N VAL A 75 -9.43 2.03 -5.16
CA VAL A 75 -9.50 2.80 -3.90
C VAL A 75 -9.18 4.26 -4.23
N HIS A 76 -10.02 5.21 -3.76
CA HIS A 76 -9.80 6.64 -3.99
C HIS A 76 -9.43 7.39 -2.72
N ASP A 77 -9.86 6.92 -1.55
CA ASP A 77 -9.53 7.53 -0.26
C ASP A 77 -9.17 6.46 0.78
N HIS A 78 -8.62 6.88 1.92
CA HIS A 78 -8.21 6.01 3.01
C HIS A 78 -9.34 5.11 3.53
N ALA A 79 -10.59 5.58 3.50
CA ALA A 79 -11.74 4.79 3.95
C ALA A 79 -12.20 3.73 2.93
N ASP A 80 -11.69 3.74 1.69
CA ASP A 80 -12.23 2.91 0.60
C ASP A 80 -11.68 1.48 0.58
N TYR A 81 -10.54 1.18 1.22
CA TYR A 81 -9.89 -0.15 1.10
C TYR A 81 -10.77 -1.33 1.53
N ALA A 82 -11.73 -1.10 2.42
CA ALA A 82 -12.61 -2.12 2.95
C ALA A 82 -14.08 -1.92 2.53
N ARG A 83 -14.34 -1.00 1.58
CA ARG A 83 -15.69 -0.68 1.10
C ARG A 83 -15.95 -1.27 -0.27
N LEU A 84 -17.04 -2.03 -0.35
CA LEU A 84 -17.61 -2.47 -1.61
C LEU A 84 -17.82 -1.29 -2.57
N PHE A 85 -17.74 -1.59 -3.87
CA PHE A 85 -18.16 -0.67 -4.91
C PHE A 85 -19.59 -1.00 -5.31
N HIS A 86 -20.48 -0.02 -5.14
CA HIS A 86 -21.85 -0.08 -5.63
C HIS A 86 -21.83 0.25 -7.12
N ALA A 87 -21.96 -0.77 -7.96
CA ALA A 87 -21.97 -0.61 -9.40
C ALA A 87 -23.28 0.06 -9.87
N PRO A 88 -23.26 0.75 -11.03
CA PRO A 88 -24.44 1.45 -11.55
C PRO A 88 -25.66 0.55 -11.81
N ASP A 89 -25.45 -0.76 -11.99
CA ASP A 89 -26.49 -1.77 -12.17
C ASP A 89 -27.09 -2.28 -10.84
N GLY A 90 -26.66 -1.71 -9.70
CA GLY A 90 -27.14 -2.03 -8.37
C GLY A 90 -26.45 -3.24 -7.72
N GLN A 91 -25.41 -3.80 -8.33
CA GLN A 91 -24.63 -4.87 -7.71
C GLN A 91 -23.51 -4.33 -6.83
N ASP A 92 -23.29 -5.01 -5.70
CA ASP A 92 -22.10 -4.79 -4.88
C ASP A 92 -20.97 -5.68 -5.39
N ILE A 93 -19.87 -5.05 -5.79
CA ILE A 93 -18.67 -5.75 -6.22
C ILE A 93 -17.49 -5.40 -5.31
N LEU A 94 -16.58 -6.36 -5.13
CA LEU A 94 -15.30 -6.10 -4.49
C LEU A 94 -14.52 -5.08 -5.32
N ARG A 95 -13.91 -4.09 -4.66
CA ARG A 95 -12.82 -3.31 -5.26
C ARG A 95 -11.57 -4.18 -5.36
N MET A 96 -10.55 -3.66 -6.06
CA MET A 96 -9.29 -4.37 -6.24
C MET A 96 -8.61 -4.67 -4.89
N SER A 97 -8.74 -3.77 -3.91
CA SER A 97 -8.23 -3.94 -2.55
C SER A 97 -8.83 -5.17 -1.85
N GLU A 98 -10.15 -5.29 -1.79
CA GLU A 98 -10.82 -6.40 -1.12
C GLU A 98 -10.69 -7.70 -1.90
N TYR A 99 -10.66 -7.64 -3.23
CA TYR A 99 -10.35 -8.79 -4.05
C TYR A 99 -8.98 -9.38 -3.68
N ASN A 100 -7.95 -8.52 -3.65
CA ASN A 100 -6.60 -8.91 -3.28
C ASN A 100 -6.52 -9.42 -1.83
N PHE A 101 -7.18 -8.75 -0.90
CA PHE A 101 -7.26 -9.21 0.50
C PHE A 101 -7.91 -10.59 0.59
N ALA A 102 -9.04 -10.81 -0.10
CA ALA A 102 -9.74 -12.08 -0.12
C ALA A 102 -8.88 -13.19 -0.75
N ALA A 103 -8.16 -12.91 -1.83
CA ALA A 103 -7.23 -13.87 -2.44
C ALA A 103 -6.14 -14.33 -1.46
N ILE A 104 -5.54 -13.41 -0.71
CA ILE A 104 -4.52 -13.74 0.29
C ILE A 104 -5.12 -14.53 1.47
N VAL A 105 -6.25 -14.10 2.02
CA VAL A 105 -6.89 -14.78 3.17
C VAL A 105 -7.42 -16.17 2.80
N ALA A 106 -7.91 -16.34 1.56
CA ALA A 106 -8.36 -17.63 1.06
C ALA A 106 -7.21 -18.61 0.73
N GLY A 107 -5.94 -18.20 0.87
CA GLY A 107 -4.79 -19.03 0.50
C GLY A 107 -4.64 -19.21 -1.01
N LEU A 108 -5.12 -18.24 -1.80
CA LEU A 108 -5.05 -18.22 -3.26
C LEU A 108 -4.16 -17.07 -3.75
N PRO A 109 -2.89 -16.97 -3.34
CA PRO A 109 -2.03 -15.84 -3.67
C PRO A 109 -1.72 -15.72 -5.17
N ASP A 110 -1.92 -16.77 -5.96
CA ASP A 110 -1.76 -16.71 -7.42
C ASP A 110 -2.86 -15.89 -8.10
N ASN A 111 -3.96 -15.63 -7.38
CA ASN A 111 -5.04 -14.76 -7.83
C ASN A 111 -4.82 -13.29 -7.44
N LYS A 112 -3.68 -12.92 -6.84
CA LYS A 112 -3.40 -11.52 -6.48
C LYS A 112 -3.04 -10.68 -7.70
N VAL A 113 -3.32 -9.39 -7.63
CA VAL A 113 -2.84 -8.37 -8.59
C VAL A 113 -1.78 -7.53 -7.90
N LEU A 114 -0.57 -7.49 -8.46
CA LEU A 114 0.51 -6.61 -7.99
C LEU A 114 0.34 -5.19 -8.53
N ALA A 115 0.82 -4.19 -7.79
CA ALA A 115 0.81 -2.80 -8.24
C ALA A 115 1.81 -2.58 -9.40
N THR A 116 1.38 -1.89 -10.46
CA THR A 116 2.22 -1.53 -11.63
C THR A 116 1.95 -0.10 -12.12
N PRO A 117 2.94 0.82 -12.12
CA PRO A 117 4.21 0.67 -11.41
C PRO A 117 3.93 0.48 -9.91
N GLN A 118 4.85 -0.16 -9.20
CA GLN A 118 4.85 0.01 -7.74
C GLN A 118 4.92 1.51 -7.46
N LEU A 119 4.20 1.99 -6.44
CA LEU A 119 4.26 3.40 -6.07
C LEU A 119 5.73 3.74 -5.86
N SER A 120 6.25 4.59 -6.74
CA SER A 120 7.67 4.93 -6.72
C SER A 120 7.92 5.81 -5.49
N PRO A 121 9.09 5.72 -4.85
CA PRO A 121 9.44 6.67 -3.79
C PRO A 121 9.23 8.10 -4.32
N PRO A 122 8.72 9.03 -3.50
CA PRO A 122 8.75 10.44 -3.89
C PRO A 122 10.20 10.83 -4.22
N PRO A 123 10.44 11.78 -5.15
CA PRO A 123 11.78 12.30 -5.38
C PRO A 123 12.37 12.69 -4.03
N GLN A 124 13.48 12.06 -3.64
CA GLN A 124 14.23 12.49 -2.47
C GLN A 124 14.70 13.91 -2.77
N THR A 125 14.00 14.93 -2.27
CA THR A 125 14.60 16.26 -2.16
C THR A 125 15.80 16.08 -1.24
N PRO A 126 17.05 16.31 -1.71
CA PRO A 126 18.20 16.23 -0.83
C PRO A 126 17.95 17.20 0.32
N ILE A 127 17.91 16.70 1.56
CA ILE A 127 17.97 17.57 2.72
C ILE A 127 19.31 18.29 2.61
N ALA A 128 19.29 19.57 2.28
CA ALA A 128 20.49 20.38 2.17
C ALA A 128 21.25 20.29 3.51
N PRO A 129 22.53 19.86 3.54
CA PRO A 129 23.28 19.70 4.79
C PRO A 129 23.56 20.99 5.59
N ASN A 130 23.05 22.15 5.18
CA ASN A 130 23.48 23.45 5.73
C ASN A 130 22.31 24.26 6.30
N LEU A 131 21.82 23.89 7.49
CA LEU A 131 21.16 24.85 8.39
C LEU A 131 21.63 24.74 9.86
N LEU A 132 22.74 24.07 10.13
CA LEU A 132 23.43 24.12 11.42
C LEU A 132 24.87 24.59 11.22
N GLY A 133 25.05 25.88 10.94
CA GLY A 133 26.39 26.47 10.86
C GLY A 133 26.41 27.98 10.57
N GLY A 134 26.68 28.77 11.62
CA GLY A 134 26.96 30.22 11.57
C GLY A 134 25.74 31.05 11.98
N GLY A 135 25.67 31.75 13.11
CA GLY A 135 26.71 32.37 13.92
C GLY A 135 26.59 33.88 13.81
N TYR A 136 25.97 34.53 14.81
CA TYR A 136 26.41 35.71 15.57
C TYR A 136 25.55 35.80 16.84
#